data_AF-A0A7W1FBY4-F1
#
_entry.id   AF-A0A7W1FBY4-F1
#
_cell.length_a   1.000
_cell.length_b   1.000
_cell.length_c   1.000
_cell.angle_alpha   90.00
_cell.angle_beta   90.00
_cell.angle_gamma   90.00
#
_symmetry.space_group_name_H-M   'P 1'
#
loop_
_entity.id
_entity.type
_entity.pdbx_description
1 polymer ?
#
loop_
_entity_poly.entity_id
_entity_poly.type
_entity_poly.pdbx_seq_one_letter_code
_entity_poly.pdbx_strand_id
1 'polypeptide(L)'
;MFSFGCLCHVSFEGITEYATNIFDKLQPNAACFWMIADKRKYNNFIEHSKEFNIWDALSPKRRKFAPLKYVFNVFSKLARPTYMDLDVFEEGQGHWHDAGVDRTCEMLEKIGYKIVEPDIGLIARDPMIHFVKP
;
A
#
# COMPACT_ATOMS: atom_id res chain seq x y z
N MET A 1 -1.21 -0.07 17.84
CA MET A 1 -2.02 0.75 16.89
C MET A 1 -2.02 0.08 15.53
N PHE A 2 -3.13 0.10 14.80
CA PHE A 2 -3.21 -0.52 13.49
C PHE A 2 -4.00 0.40 12.55
N SER A 3 -3.46 0.73 11.38
CA SER A 3 -4.13 1.53 10.35
C SER A 3 -3.92 0.87 8.99
N PHE A 4 -5.03 0.54 8.31
CA PHE A 4 -5.01 -0.20 7.07
C PHE A 4 -6.01 0.40 6.08
N GLY A 5 -5.52 0.83 4.92
CA GLY A 5 -6.37 1.39 3.85
C GLY A 5 -6.94 2.77 4.14
N CYS A 6 -6.51 3.43 5.22
CA CYS A 6 -6.99 4.76 5.60
C CYS A 6 -6.01 5.86 5.20
N LEU A 7 -4.71 5.66 5.45
CA LEU A 7 -3.69 6.70 5.25
C LEU A 7 -3.51 7.10 3.79
N CYS A 8 -3.88 6.22 2.85
CA CYS A 8 -3.83 6.52 1.43
C CYS A 8 -4.83 7.60 0.98
N HIS A 9 -5.78 8.00 1.84
CA HIS A 9 -6.74 9.09 1.57
C HIS A 9 -6.48 10.34 2.43
N VAL A 10 -5.32 10.39 3.09
CA VAL A 10 -4.92 11.49 3.95
C VAL A 10 -3.66 12.10 3.36
N SER A 11 -3.57 13.43 3.31
CA SER A 11 -2.34 14.10 2.90
C SER A 11 -1.19 13.72 3.84
N PHE A 12 0.04 13.86 3.37
CA PHE A 12 1.19 13.52 4.21
C PHE A 12 1.26 14.36 5.49
N GLU A 13 0.83 15.61 5.43
CA GLU A 13 0.71 16.53 6.57
C GLU A 13 -0.33 16.02 7.55
N GLY A 14 -1.48 15.55 7.07
CA GLY A 14 -2.51 14.94 7.91
C GLY A 14 -2.05 13.62 8.56
N ILE A 15 -1.27 12.81 7.84
CA ILE A 15 -0.61 11.61 8.41
C ILE A 15 0.36 12.03 9.52
N THR A 16 1.15 13.07 9.29
CA THR A 16 2.14 13.60 10.26
C THR A 16 1.47 14.13 11.52
N GLU A 17 0.40 14.91 11.36
CA GLU A 17 -0.39 15.44 12.47
C GLU A 17 -1.04 14.29 13.27
N TYR A 18 -1.60 13.30 12.58
CA TYR A 18 -2.15 12.10 13.21
C TYR A 18 -1.08 11.34 14.01
N ALA A 19 0.11 11.13 13.43
CA ALA A 19 1.25 10.46 14.07
C ALA A 19 1.69 11.18 15.35
N THR A 20 1.76 12.51 15.29
CA THR A 20 2.18 13.37 16.40
C THR A 20 1.13 13.30 17.52
N ASN A 21 -0.13 13.46 17.17
CA ASN A 21 -1.24 13.51 18.14
C ASN A 21 -1.51 12.18 18.84
N ILE A 22 -1.16 11.05 18.22
CA ILE A 22 -1.34 9.72 18.81
C ILE A 22 -0.13 9.29 19.66
N PHE A 23 1.05 9.88 19.45
CA PHE A 23 2.29 9.47 20.11
C PHE A 23 2.15 9.44 21.64
N ASP A 24 1.68 10.53 22.24
CA ASP A 24 1.52 10.63 23.70
C ASP A 24 0.41 9.71 24.26
N LYS A 25 -0.53 9.29 23.42
CA LYS A 25 -1.66 8.42 23.80
C LYS A 25 -1.29 6.93 23.78
N LEU A 26 -0.17 6.57 23.15
CA LEU A 26 0.30 5.19 23.10
C LEU A 26 1.04 4.80 24.38
N GLN A 27 0.87 3.56 24.80
CA GLN A 27 1.67 2.96 25.87
C GLN A 27 3.13 2.76 25.41
N PRO A 28 4.12 2.80 26.31
CA PRO A 28 5.49 2.41 25.99
C PRO A 28 5.54 1.00 25.38
N ASN A 29 6.41 0.80 24.41
CA ASN A 29 6.54 -0.44 23.61
C ASN A 29 5.30 -0.84 22.81
N ALA A 30 4.33 0.06 22.59
CA ALA A 30 3.16 -0.25 21.77
C ALA A 30 3.56 -0.52 20.31
N ALA A 31 3.26 -1.72 19.82
CA ALA A 31 3.44 -2.08 18.42
C ALA A 31 2.43 -1.35 17.51
N CYS A 32 2.95 -0.78 16.43
CA CYS A 32 2.21 0.03 15.48
C CYS A 32 2.45 -0.48 14.05
N PHE A 33 1.36 -0.66 13.31
CA PHE A 33 1.42 -1.09 11.92
C PHE A 33 0.59 -0.17 11.04
N TRP A 34 1.24 0.48 10.09
CA TRP A 34 0.60 1.40 9.16
C TRP A 34 0.81 0.94 7.72
N MET A 35 -0.30 0.69 7.04
CA MET A 35 -0.30 0.57 5.59
C MET A 35 -0.39 1.97 4.98
N ILE A 36 0.57 2.32 4.14
CA ILE A 36 0.59 3.59 3.42
C ILE A 36 0.53 3.34 1.92
N ALA A 37 0.22 4.38 1.16
CA ALA A 37 0.36 4.35 -0.29
C ALA A 37 1.80 4.70 -0.69
N ASP A 38 2.36 3.88 -1.56
CA ASP A 38 3.68 4.09 -2.18
C ASP A 38 3.56 3.78 -3.67
N LYS A 39 3.73 4.81 -4.51
CA LYS A 39 3.58 4.68 -5.96
C LYS A 39 4.60 3.72 -6.57
N ARG A 40 5.82 3.62 -6.03
CA ARG A 40 6.86 2.74 -6.58
C ARG A 40 6.46 1.29 -6.41
N LYS A 41 6.04 0.91 -5.20
CA LYS A 41 5.56 -0.44 -4.92
C LYS A 41 4.29 -0.77 -5.69
N TYR A 42 3.37 0.19 -5.81
CA TYR A 42 2.18 0.05 -6.63
C TYR A 42 2.52 -0.19 -8.11
N ASN A 43 3.37 0.64 -8.71
CA ASN A 43 3.75 0.50 -10.12
C ASN A 43 4.48 -0.83 -10.37
N ASN A 44 5.37 -1.24 -9.45
CA ASN A 44 6.00 -2.56 -9.50
C ASN A 44 4.96 -3.70 -9.47
N PHE A 45 3.93 -3.58 -8.62
CA PHE A 45 2.83 -4.54 -8.58
C PHE A 45 2.03 -4.57 -9.90
N ILE A 46 1.80 -3.43 -10.54
CA ILE A 46 1.11 -3.35 -11.83
C ILE A 46 1.91 -4.01 -12.94
N GLU A 47 3.22 -3.76 -13.01
CA GLU A 47 4.14 -4.38 -13.98
C GLU A 47 4.16 -5.92 -13.85
N HIS A 48 4.15 -6.41 -12.62
CA HIS A 48 4.17 -7.84 -12.29
C HIS A 48 2.77 -8.40 -12.00
N SER A 49 1.69 -7.71 -12.37
CA SER A 49 0.30 -8.06 -12.03
C SER A 49 -0.13 -9.48 -12.46
N LYS A 50 0.52 -10.03 -13.49
CA LYS A 50 0.30 -11.41 -13.95
C LYS A 50 0.76 -12.46 -12.93
N GLU A 51 1.79 -12.17 -12.16
CA GLU A 51 2.35 -13.08 -11.14
C GLU A 51 1.39 -13.21 -9.95
N PHE A 52 0.64 -12.14 -9.66
CA PHE A 52 -0.34 -12.08 -8.58
C PHE A 52 -1.75 -12.53 -9.01
N ASN A 53 -1.91 -13.08 -10.21
CA ASN A 53 -3.20 -13.55 -10.68
C ASN A 53 -3.63 -14.83 -9.96
N ILE A 54 -4.57 -14.68 -9.02
CA ILE A 54 -5.16 -15.79 -8.24
C ILE A 54 -5.66 -16.92 -9.15
N TRP A 55 -6.19 -16.60 -10.34
CA TRP A 55 -6.66 -17.63 -11.28
C TRP A 55 -5.54 -18.44 -11.88
N ASP A 56 -4.37 -17.85 -12.13
CA ASP A 56 -3.21 -18.60 -12.63
C ASP A 56 -2.60 -19.47 -11.52
N ALA A 57 -2.65 -19.03 -10.26
CA ALA A 57 -2.20 -19.81 -9.10
C ALA A 57 -3.18 -20.94 -8.71
N LEU A 58 -4.49 -20.68 -8.74
CA LEU A 58 -5.53 -21.63 -8.32
C LEU A 58 -6.07 -22.50 -9.45
N SER A 59 -5.86 -22.14 -10.73
CA SER A 59 -6.30 -23.01 -11.82
C SER A 59 -5.36 -24.22 -11.91
N PRO A 60 -5.84 -25.44 -11.65
CA PRO A 60 -5.07 -26.62 -12.04
C PRO A 60 -4.85 -26.52 -13.55
N LYS A 61 -3.73 -27.05 -14.07
CA LYS A 61 -3.33 -27.15 -15.49
C LYS A 61 -4.36 -27.88 -16.40
N ARG A 62 -5.64 -27.56 -16.30
CA ARG A 62 -6.78 -28.28 -16.85
C ARG A 62 -7.37 -27.44 -17.96
N ARG A 63 -7.04 -27.86 -19.19
CA ARG A 63 -7.61 -27.45 -20.49
C ARG A 63 -9.14 -27.29 -20.56
N LYS A 64 -9.91 -27.79 -19.58
CA LYS A 64 -11.38 -27.83 -19.63
C LYS A 64 -12.08 -26.47 -19.51
N PHE A 65 -11.44 -25.44 -18.96
CA PHE A 65 -12.03 -24.09 -18.82
C PHE A 65 -11.41 -23.03 -19.74
N ALA A 66 -10.65 -23.45 -20.76
CA ALA A 66 -10.00 -22.54 -21.71
C ALA A 66 -10.93 -21.51 -22.39
N PRO A 67 -12.16 -21.85 -22.85
CA PRO A 67 -13.02 -20.85 -23.48
C PRO A 67 -13.56 -19.82 -22.48
N LEU A 68 -13.89 -20.24 -21.25
CA LEU A 68 -14.34 -19.32 -20.19
C LEU A 68 -13.19 -18.37 -19.75
N LYS A 69 -11.96 -18.90 -19.67
CA LYS A 69 -10.75 -18.12 -19.43
C LYS A 69 -10.50 -17.08 -20.53
N TYR A 70 -10.79 -17.40 -21.79
CA TYR A 70 -10.64 -16.46 -22.90
C TYR A 70 -11.62 -15.29 -22.79
N VAL A 71 -12.90 -15.55 -22.55
CA VAL A 71 -13.91 -14.50 -22.36
C VAL A 71 -13.55 -13.63 -21.14
N PHE A 72 -13.20 -14.24 -20.01
CA PHE A 72 -12.80 -13.50 -18.81
C PHE A 72 -11.54 -12.65 -19.04
N ASN A 73 -10.56 -13.14 -19.81
CA ASN A 73 -9.36 -12.39 -20.18
C ASN A 73 -9.63 -11.20 -21.10
N VAL A 74 -10.64 -11.28 -21.98
CA VAL A 74 -11.05 -10.15 -22.82
C VAL A 74 -11.70 -9.07 -21.95
N PHE A 75 -12.60 -9.45 -21.03
CA PHE A 75 -13.21 -8.51 -20.10
C PHE A 75 -12.20 -7.90 -19.10
N SER A 76 -11.24 -8.69 -18.60
CA SER A 76 -10.22 -8.18 -17.68
C SER A 76 -9.20 -7.25 -18.34
N LYS A 77 -8.99 -7.36 -19.67
CA LYS A 77 -8.17 -6.39 -20.43
C LYS A 77 -8.78 -4.99 -20.47
N LEU A 78 -10.11 -4.89 -20.45
CA LEU A 78 -10.83 -3.60 -20.42
C LEU A 78 -10.79 -2.92 -19.04
N ALA A 79 -10.63 -3.70 -17.96
CA ALA A 79 -10.60 -3.21 -16.59
C ALA A 79 -9.18 -3.15 -16.00
N ARG A 80 -8.16 -2.95 -16.83
CA ARG A 80 -6.78 -2.91 -16.34
C ARG A 80 -6.55 -1.64 -15.51
N PRO A 81 -6.05 -1.76 -14.27
CA PRO A 81 -5.56 -0.59 -13.54
C PRO A 81 -4.48 0.10 -14.38
N THR A 82 -4.65 1.39 -14.60
CA THR A 82 -3.75 2.22 -15.39
C THR A 82 -2.49 2.53 -14.57
N TYR A 83 -1.34 2.57 -15.23
CA TYR A 83 -0.10 3.09 -14.65
C TYR A 83 -0.33 4.52 -14.17
N MET A 84 0.11 4.84 -12.96
CA MET A 84 0.01 6.20 -12.45
C MET A 84 1.32 6.93 -12.69
N ASP A 85 1.24 8.03 -13.43
CA ASP A 85 2.37 8.92 -13.60
C ASP A 85 2.77 9.50 -12.24
N LEU A 86 4.08 9.54 -11.99
CA LEU A 86 4.61 10.06 -10.72
C LEU A 86 4.46 11.59 -10.66
N ASP A 87 4.53 12.26 -11.81
CA ASP A 87 4.71 13.71 -11.94
C ASP A 87 3.41 14.49 -12.15
N VAL A 88 2.28 13.81 -12.41
CA VAL A 88 0.98 14.45 -12.69
C VAL A 88 0.05 14.22 -11.52
N PHE A 89 0.04 15.13 -10.54
CA PHE A 89 -0.99 15.07 -9.50
C PHE A 89 -1.44 16.45 -9.00
N GLU A 90 -2.75 16.68 -9.10
CA GLU A 90 -3.45 17.75 -8.38
C GLU A 90 -4.03 17.14 -7.09
N GLU A 91 -3.63 17.70 -5.94
CA GLU A 91 -4.12 17.26 -4.63
C GLU A 91 -5.57 17.75 -4.41
N GLY A 92 -6.53 16.83 -4.52
CA GLY A 92 -7.96 17.09 -4.26
C GLY A 92 -8.55 16.19 -3.17
N GLN A 93 -9.80 16.47 -2.76
CA GLN A 93 -10.52 15.63 -1.79
C GLN A 93 -10.88 14.25 -2.38
N GLY A 94 -10.58 13.17 -1.64
CA GLY A 94 -10.85 11.79 -2.07
C GLY A 94 -9.73 11.15 -2.90
N HIS A 95 -8.59 11.82 -3.04
CA HIS A 95 -7.46 11.34 -3.81
C HIS A 95 -6.64 10.27 -3.07
N TRP A 96 -5.87 9.50 -3.84
CA TRP A 96 -4.89 8.56 -3.34
C TRP A 96 -3.54 9.28 -3.18
N HIS A 97 -3.08 9.48 -1.94
CA HIS A 97 -1.87 10.26 -1.64
C HIS A 97 -0.64 9.37 -1.54
N ASP A 98 0.40 9.69 -2.30
CA ASP A 98 1.70 9.01 -2.20
C ASP A 98 2.45 9.48 -0.95
N ALA A 99 2.51 8.63 0.07
CA ALA A 99 3.24 8.94 1.30
C ALA A 99 4.71 8.52 1.18
N GLY A 100 4.99 7.42 0.47
CA GLY A 100 6.31 6.84 0.30
C GLY A 100 6.88 6.22 1.58
N VAL A 101 7.53 5.05 1.46
CA VAL A 101 8.12 4.34 2.61
C VAL A 101 9.19 5.18 3.32
N ASP A 102 10.17 5.67 2.56
CA ASP A 102 11.34 6.36 3.10
C ASP A 102 10.93 7.64 3.84
N ARG A 103 10.10 8.48 3.20
CA ARG A 103 9.59 9.73 3.76
C ARG A 103 8.76 9.50 5.02
N THR A 104 7.94 8.44 5.02
CA THR A 104 7.10 8.11 6.18
C THR A 104 7.94 7.62 7.35
N CYS A 105 8.96 6.78 7.09
CA CYS A 105 9.87 6.31 8.13
C CYS A 105 10.63 7.48 8.76
N GLU A 106 11.20 8.37 7.93
CA GLU A 106 11.91 9.57 8.41
C GLU A 106 11.00 10.46 9.28
N MET A 107 9.74 10.65 8.88
CA MET A 107 8.77 11.43 9.66
C MET A 107 8.46 10.78 11.01
N LEU A 108 8.25 9.46 11.03
CA LEU A 108 7.97 8.71 12.27
C LEU A 108 9.15 8.79 13.24
N GLU A 109 10.38 8.65 12.75
CA GLU A 109 11.59 8.76 13.57
C GLU A 109 11.76 10.17 14.14
N LYS A 110 11.47 11.22 13.35
CA LYS A 110 11.49 12.62 13.82
C LYS A 110 10.50 12.89 14.96
N ILE A 111 9.36 12.20 14.99
CA ILE A 111 8.38 12.31 16.07
C ILE A 111 8.84 11.58 17.34
N GLY A 112 9.73 10.60 17.20
CA GLY A 112 10.25 9.80 18.32
C GLY A 112 9.77 8.35 18.33
N TYR A 113 9.09 7.89 17.27
CA TYR A 113 8.86 6.46 17.06
C TYR A 113 10.17 5.77 16.68
N LYS A 114 10.25 4.47 16.94
CA LYS A 114 11.34 3.61 16.46
C LYS A 114 10.81 2.69 15.37
N ILE A 115 11.41 2.75 14.18
CA ILE A 115 11.10 1.80 13.10
C ILE A 115 11.63 0.43 13.46
N VAL A 116 10.78 -0.59 13.28
CA VAL A 116 11.15 -2.00 13.43
C VAL A 116 11.38 -2.61 12.06
N GLU A 117 10.48 -2.36 11.11
CA GLU A 117 10.57 -2.85 9.73
C GLU A 117 9.86 -1.84 8.79
N PRO A 118 10.58 -1.20 7.83
CA PRO A 118 9.99 -0.25 6.89
C PRO A 118 8.89 -0.86 5.99
N ASP A 119 8.98 -2.14 5.65
CA ASP A 119 7.90 -2.84 4.95
C ASP A 119 7.92 -4.32 5.28
N ILE A 120 6.92 -4.79 6.02
CA ILE A 120 6.87 -6.20 6.41
C ILE A 120 6.58 -7.16 5.25
N GLY A 121 6.27 -6.65 4.05
CA GLY A 121 6.14 -7.45 2.84
C GLY A 121 4.88 -8.32 2.76
N LEU A 122 3.90 -8.10 3.65
CA LEU A 122 2.65 -8.89 3.67
C LEU A 122 1.75 -8.62 2.45
N ILE A 123 1.81 -7.40 1.92
CA ILE A 123 0.97 -6.94 0.81
C ILE A 123 1.89 -6.64 -0.37
N ALA A 124 1.56 -7.18 -1.55
CA ALA A 124 2.37 -6.96 -2.75
C ALA A 124 2.27 -5.53 -3.30
N ARG A 125 1.11 -4.89 -3.12
CA ARG A 125 0.79 -3.56 -3.67
C ARG A 125 1.26 -2.40 -2.80
N ASP A 126 0.94 -2.45 -1.52
CA ASP A 126 1.16 -1.34 -0.58
C ASP A 126 2.16 -1.77 0.50
N PRO A 127 3.06 -0.88 0.95
CA PRO A 127 3.95 -1.17 2.06
C PRO A 127 3.20 -1.12 3.39
N MET A 128 3.66 -1.93 4.33
CA MET A 128 3.16 -1.88 5.71
C MET A 128 4.32 -1.72 6.68
N ILE A 129 4.45 -0.53 7.24
CA ILE A 129 5.51 -0.15 8.16
C ILE A 129 5.16 -0.67 9.56
N HIS A 130 6.11 -1.38 10.18
CA HIS A 130 6.06 -1.76 11.58
C HIS A 130 6.99 -0.86 12.40
N PHE A 131 6.45 -0.23 13.43
CA PHE A 131 7.17 0.68 14.32
C PHE A 131 6.63 0.60 15.74
N VAL A 132 7.37 1.13 16.70
CA VAL A 132 6.99 1.12 18.12
C VAL A 132 7.14 2.50 18.73
N LYS A 133 6.34 2.79 19.75
CA LYS A 133 6.69 3.84 20.72
C LYS A 133 7.72 3.25 21.68
N PRO A 134 8.95 3.78 21.77
CA PRO A 134 9.95 3.28 22.71
C PRO A 134 9.53 3.43 24.17
#